data_AF-B7KXQ0-F1
#
_entry.id   AF-B7KXQ0-F1
#
_cell.length_a   1.000
_cell.length_b   1.000
_cell.length_c   1.000
_cell.angle_alpha   90.00
_cell.angle_beta   90.00
_cell.angle_gamma   90.00
#
_symmetry.space_group_name_H-M   'P 1'
#
loop_
_entity.id
_entity.type
_entity.pdbx_description
1 polymer ?
#
loop_
_entity_poly.entity_id
_entity_poly.type
_entity_poly.pdbx_seq_one_letter_code
_entity_poly.pdbx_strand_id
1 'polypeptide(L)'
;MRVYVIFGGDGLATDRFFDEVSHPPVTETVRVKPEGAADDLTESEWPQVERFVRRNDAIPAEAVEISEADRAAIVSAPQFHRWGRTQLTAMAIPASTLAVPPIADRQFARALAPAGSITEAEVEAWVGPGEIPAAMEAALSLIPDAGGQRFGARMMLRGATTFERCHPLTEQLGALLGYDAAALDALWTRAAAL
;
A
#
# COMPACT_ATOMS: atom_id res chain seq x y z
N MET A 1 -20.54 12.04 15.74
CA MET A 1 -20.82 10.60 15.52
C MET A 1 -19.78 9.79 16.27
N ARG A 2 -20.21 9.05 17.30
CA ARG A 2 -19.34 8.15 18.07
C ARG A 2 -19.26 6.81 17.35
N VAL A 3 -18.09 6.18 17.42
CA VAL A 3 -17.84 4.88 16.80
C VAL A 3 -17.40 3.93 17.89
N TYR A 4 -18.07 2.79 17.97
CA TYR A 4 -17.77 1.71 18.89
C TYR A 4 -17.30 0.51 18.10
N VAL A 5 -16.27 -0.17 18.58
CA VAL A 5 -15.62 -1.25 17.84
C VAL A 5 -15.43 -2.46 18.74
N ILE A 6 -15.74 -3.65 18.23
CA ILE A 6 -15.37 -4.92 18.87
C ILE A 6 -14.02 -5.34 18.31
N PHE A 7 -13.10 -5.69 19.20
CA PHE A 7 -11.77 -6.18 18.83
C PHE A 7 -11.63 -7.66 19.13
N GLY A 8 -11.02 -8.40 18.20
CA GLY A 8 -10.64 -9.79 18.39
C GLY A 8 -9.52 -9.95 19.42
N GLY A 9 -9.19 -11.19 19.78
CA GLY A 9 -8.07 -11.50 20.68
C GLY A 9 -6.70 -11.07 20.14
N ASP A 10 -6.60 -10.84 18.83
CA ASP A 10 -5.46 -10.27 18.15
C ASP A 10 -5.46 -8.73 18.17
N GLY A 11 -6.51 -8.08 18.66
CA GLY A 11 -6.65 -6.63 18.71
C GLY A 11 -7.07 -6.00 17.37
N LEU A 12 -7.47 -6.79 16.36
CA LEU A 12 -8.03 -6.27 15.12
C LEU A 12 -9.52 -6.03 15.23
N ALA A 13 -10.02 -4.99 14.56
CA ALA A 13 -11.44 -4.69 14.54
C ALA A 13 -12.22 -5.82 13.86
N THR A 14 -13.17 -6.39 14.59
CA THR A 14 -14.06 -7.47 14.10
C THR A 14 -15.41 -6.91 13.67
N ASP A 15 -15.95 -5.96 14.42
CA ASP A 15 -17.24 -5.33 14.11
C ASP A 15 -17.27 -3.85 14.52
N ARG A 16 -18.14 -3.06 13.91
CA ARG A 16 -18.21 -1.59 14.07
C ARG A 16 -19.65 -1.13 14.20
N PHE A 17 -19.91 -0.32 15.22
CA PHE A 17 -21.22 0.25 15.54
C PHE A 17 -21.13 1.76 15.50
N PHE A 18 -22.11 2.37 14.85
CA PHE A 18 -22.23 3.82 14.73
C PHE A 18 -23.38 4.26 15.60
N ASP A 19 -23.11 5.17 16.52
CA ASP A 19 -24.15 5.84 17.27
C ASP A 19 -24.66 7.00 16.39
N GLU A 20 -25.47 6.62 15.40
CA GLU A 20 -26.18 7.56 14.54
C GLU A 20 -27.49 7.99 15.19
N VAL A 21 -27.84 9.25 14.90
CA VAL A 21 -28.91 10.12 15.44
C VAL A 21 -30.34 9.55 15.27
N SER A 22 -30.50 8.30 14.83
CA SER A 22 -31.80 7.66 14.60
C SER A 22 -32.57 7.38 15.90
N HIS A 23 -31.91 7.43 17.06
CA HIS A 23 -32.56 7.58 18.36
C HIS A 23 -32.09 8.91 18.95
N PRO A 24 -32.99 9.76 19.48
CA PRO A 24 -32.56 11.00 20.11
C PRO A 24 -31.58 10.63 21.22
N PRO A 25 -30.37 11.22 21.25
CA PRO A 25 -29.42 10.92 22.29
C PRO A 25 -30.03 11.25 23.64
N VAL A 26 -29.88 10.35 24.60
CA VAL A 26 -30.28 10.65 25.99
C VAL A 26 -29.24 11.61 26.54
N THR A 27 -29.54 12.90 26.46
CA THR A 27 -28.77 13.97 27.06
C THR A 27 -29.41 14.40 28.38
N GLU A 28 -28.57 14.83 29.32
CA GLU A 28 -28.97 15.52 30.54
C GLU A 28 -28.29 16.88 30.55
N THR A 29 -29.05 17.91 30.91
CA THR A 29 -28.51 19.25 31.10
C THR A 29 -27.82 19.30 32.45
N VAL A 30 -26.48 19.36 32.44
CA VAL A 30 -25.68 19.45 33.67
C VAL A 30 -25.01 20.81 33.70
N ARG A 31 -24.89 21.40 34.89
CA ARG A 31 -24.12 22.62 35.10
C ARG A 31 -22.67 22.25 35.38
N VAL A 32 -21.73 22.82 34.63
CA VAL A 32 -20.31 22.47 34.73
C VAL A 32 -19.51 23.72 35.07
N LYS A 33 -18.72 23.67 36.15
CA LYS A 33 -17.81 24.74 36.53
C LYS A 33 -16.80 24.95 35.38
N PRO A 34 -16.68 26.16 34.82
CA PRO A 34 -15.70 26.43 33.78
C PRO A 34 -14.28 26.20 34.30
N GLU A 35 -13.40 25.67 33.45
CA GLU A 35 -11.99 25.50 33.78
C GLU A 35 -11.34 26.89 33.99
N GLY A 36 -10.73 27.11 35.16
CA GLY A 36 -10.19 28.42 35.55
C GLY A 36 -11.22 29.43 36.11
N ALA A 37 -12.47 29.01 36.33
CA ALA A 37 -13.47 29.82 37.02
C ALA A 37 -13.05 30.16 38.45
N ALA A 38 -13.29 31.42 38.85
CA ALA A 38 -13.09 31.87 40.22
C ALA A 38 -13.88 31.00 41.23
N ASP A 39 -13.32 30.80 42.41
CA ASP A 39 -13.88 29.88 43.41
C ASP A 39 -15.18 30.38 44.08
N ASP A 40 -15.51 31.65 43.89
CA ASP A 40 -16.74 32.30 44.35
C ASP A 40 -17.92 32.18 43.37
N LEU A 41 -17.71 31.63 42.16
CA LEU A 41 -18.79 31.39 41.21
C LEU A 41 -19.74 30.31 41.71
N THR A 42 -21.00 30.69 41.92
CA THR A 42 -22.02 29.76 42.40
C THR A 42 -22.44 28.79 41.29
N GLU A 43 -22.86 27.58 41.65
CA GLU A 43 -23.37 26.59 40.68
C GLU A 43 -24.56 27.13 39.85
N SER A 44 -25.28 28.13 40.40
CA SER A 44 -26.37 28.83 39.71
C SER A 44 -25.91 29.68 38.50
N GLU A 45 -24.61 29.99 38.43
CA GLU A 45 -23.95 30.81 37.41
C GLU A 45 -23.11 29.97 36.45
N TRP A 46 -22.96 28.67 36.71
CA TRP A 46 -22.24 27.77 35.82
C TRP A 46 -23.03 27.55 34.51
N PRO A 47 -22.35 27.51 33.35
CA PRO A 47 -23.00 27.23 32.09
C PRO A 47 -23.67 25.85 32.12
N GLN A 48 -24.89 25.81 31.60
CA GLN A 48 -25.57 24.56 31.29
C GLN A 48 -24.95 23.96 30.03
N VAL A 49 -24.47 22.73 30.14
CA VAL A 49 -23.98 21.96 29.00
C VAL A 49 -24.80 20.69 28.84
N GLU A 50 -25.11 20.34 27.60
CA GLU A 50 -25.73 19.05 27.30
C GLU A 50 -24.67 17.96 27.45
N ARG A 51 -24.86 17.09 28.45
CA ARG A 51 -24.03 15.92 28.65
C ARG A 51 -24.78 14.70 28.13
N PHE A 52 -24.14 13.92 27.27
CA PHE A 52 -24.67 12.62 26.85
C PHE A 52 -24.59 11.64 28.02
N VAL A 53 -25.72 11.06 28.42
CA VAL A 53 -25.82 10.19 29.60
C VAL A 53 -25.89 8.72 29.24
N ARG A 54 -26.34 8.36 28.03
CA ARG A 54 -26.58 6.95 27.69
C ARG A 54 -26.07 6.53 26.31
N ARG A 55 -25.25 5.47 26.31
CA ARG A 55 -24.89 4.64 25.15
C ARG A 55 -26.16 4.03 24.56
N ASN A 56 -26.27 3.98 23.23
CA ASN A 56 -27.37 3.29 22.56
C ASN A 56 -27.41 1.80 22.98
N ASP A 57 -28.56 1.34 23.48
CA ASP A 57 -28.74 -0.04 23.99
C ASP A 57 -28.52 -1.11 22.90
N ALA A 58 -28.59 -0.74 21.61
CA ALA A 58 -28.28 -1.63 20.49
C ALA A 58 -26.77 -1.88 20.31
N ILE A 59 -25.90 -1.13 20.99
CA ILE A 59 -24.45 -1.29 20.90
C ILE A 59 -24.02 -2.32 21.95
N PRO A 60 -23.44 -3.47 21.54
CA PRO A 60 -23.03 -4.54 22.45
C PRO A 60 -22.08 -4.02 23.53
N ALA A 61 -22.23 -4.47 24.78
CA ALA A 61 -21.50 -3.92 25.93
C ALA A 61 -19.97 -4.01 25.78
N GLU A 62 -19.51 -5.06 25.10
CA GLU A 62 -18.12 -5.35 24.78
C GLU A 62 -17.48 -4.41 23.75
N ALA A 63 -18.29 -3.65 23.00
CA ALA A 63 -17.75 -2.68 22.03
C ALA A 63 -17.10 -1.51 22.77
N VAL A 64 -15.92 -1.09 22.32
CA VAL A 64 -15.14 -0.01 22.93
C VAL A 64 -15.35 1.27 22.15
N GLU A 65 -15.65 2.37 22.84
CA GLU A 65 -15.72 3.71 22.22
C GLU A 65 -14.32 4.13 21.77
N ILE A 66 -14.17 4.44 20.49
CA ILE A 66 -12.91 4.88 19.89
C ILE A 66 -12.83 6.40 19.95
N SER A 67 -11.62 6.90 20.21
CA SER A 67 -11.38 8.34 20.24
C SER A 67 -11.70 9.00 18.89
N GLU A 68 -12.02 10.29 18.90
CA GLU A 68 -12.28 11.02 17.65
C GLU A 68 -11.07 11.00 16.70
N ALA A 69 -9.86 11.07 17.25
CA ALA A 69 -8.62 11.01 16.48
C ALA A 69 -8.43 9.65 15.78
N ASP A 70 -8.82 8.57 16.46
CA ASP A 70 -8.69 7.19 15.97
C ASP A 70 -9.82 6.78 15.01
N ARG A 71 -10.90 7.57 14.95
CA ARG A 71 -12.10 7.26 14.15
C ARG A 71 -11.79 7.13 12.66
N ALA A 72 -11.04 8.07 12.09
CA ALA A 72 -10.72 8.05 10.67
C ALA A 72 -9.89 6.81 10.31
N ALA A 73 -8.91 6.48 11.16
CA ALA A 73 -8.04 5.32 10.98
C ALA A 73 -8.82 3.99 10.97
N ILE A 74 -9.73 3.79 11.93
CA ILE A 74 -10.49 2.53 12.04
C ILE A 74 -11.60 2.41 10.98
N VAL A 75 -12.10 3.54 10.45
CA VAL A 75 -13.10 3.55 9.39
C VAL A 75 -12.47 3.23 8.04
N SER A 76 -11.36 3.89 7.70
CA SER A 76 -10.72 3.80 6.38
C SER A 76 -9.77 2.61 6.23
N ALA A 77 -9.10 2.20 7.31
CA ALA A 77 -7.98 1.27 7.26
C ALA A 77 -7.88 0.37 8.52
N PRO A 78 -8.95 -0.35 8.91
CA PRO A 78 -8.97 -1.14 10.14
C PRO A 78 -7.90 -2.23 10.18
N GLN A 79 -7.54 -2.81 9.03
CA GLN A 79 -6.52 -3.86 8.92
C GLN A 79 -5.10 -3.39 9.26
N PHE A 80 -4.86 -2.07 9.25
CA PHE A 80 -3.55 -1.48 9.55
C PHE A 80 -3.48 -0.89 10.96
N HIS A 81 -4.46 -1.17 11.82
CA HIS A 81 -4.50 -0.65 13.17
C HIS A 81 -4.84 -1.76 14.16
N ARG A 82 -4.10 -1.78 15.27
CA ARG A 82 -4.29 -2.75 16.36
C ARG A 82 -4.68 -2.02 17.63
N TRP A 83 -5.69 -2.52 18.33
CA TRP A 83 -6.14 -1.96 19.60
C TRP A 83 -5.15 -2.27 20.72
N GLY A 84 -4.55 -1.21 21.27
CA GLY A 84 -3.60 -1.25 22.39
C GLY A 84 -4.27 -0.99 23.74
N ARG A 85 -5.50 -1.49 23.96
CA ARG A 85 -6.36 -1.31 25.16
C ARG A 85 -6.91 0.09 25.38
N THR A 86 -6.13 1.14 25.10
CA THR A 86 -6.56 2.55 25.29
C THR A 86 -6.52 3.39 24.02
N GLN A 87 -5.80 2.95 22.99
CA GLN A 87 -5.62 3.68 21.73
C GLN A 87 -5.36 2.71 20.57
N LEU A 88 -5.61 3.15 19.34
CA LEU A 88 -5.16 2.42 18.16
C LEU A 88 -3.66 2.64 17.95
N THR A 89 -2.96 1.55 17.68
CA THR A 89 -1.57 1.59 17.23
C THR A 89 -1.56 1.25 15.76
N ALA A 90 -1.04 2.16 14.93
CA ALA A 90 -0.79 1.88 13.53
C ALA A 90 0.22 0.72 13.42
N MET A 91 -0.18 -0.32 12.71
CA MET A 91 0.74 -1.36 12.29
C MET A 91 1.67 -0.77 11.24
N ALA A 92 2.93 -1.17 11.27
CA ALA A 92 3.87 -0.83 10.21
C ALA A 92 3.33 -1.39 8.88
N ILE A 93 2.85 -0.51 8.02
CA ILE A 93 2.64 -0.85 6.60
C ILE A 93 4.05 -1.14 6.08
N PRO A 94 4.34 -2.33 5.52
CA PRO A 94 5.62 -2.55 4.88
C PRO A 94 5.76 -1.44 3.82
N ALA A 95 6.82 -0.65 3.92
CA ALA A 95 7.08 0.41 2.95
C ALA A 95 6.99 -0.23 1.56
N SER A 96 6.07 0.27 0.73
CA SER A 96 6.00 -0.11 -0.66
C SER A 96 7.40 0.18 -1.22
N THR A 97 8.15 -0.87 -1.57
CA THR A 97 9.38 -0.72 -2.36
C THR A 97 8.96 0.08 -3.58
N LEU A 98 9.42 1.33 -3.67
CA LEU A 98 9.10 2.26 -4.76
C LEU A 98 9.08 1.46 -6.06
N ALA A 99 7.89 1.31 -6.64
CA ALA A 99 7.73 0.54 -7.87
C ALA A 99 8.65 1.20 -8.91
N VAL A 100 9.72 0.51 -9.30
CA VAL A 100 10.65 1.05 -10.28
C VAL A 100 9.85 1.29 -11.56
N PRO A 101 9.86 2.51 -12.12
CA PRO A 101 8.97 2.83 -13.23
C PRO A 101 9.26 1.94 -14.43
N PRO A 102 8.25 1.66 -15.27
CA PRO A 102 8.47 0.95 -16.52
C PRO A 102 9.45 1.74 -17.40
N ILE A 103 10.31 1.01 -18.10
CA ILE A 103 11.33 1.58 -18.98
C ILE A 103 10.98 1.29 -20.43
N ALA A 104 11.29 2.20 -21.34
CA ALA A 104 11.14 1.99 -22.77
C ALA A 104 12.19 1.00 -23.31
N ASP A 105 11.90 0.36 -24.44
CA ASP A 105 12.82 -0.58 -25.12
C ASP A 105 14.24 -0.01 -25.30
N ARG A 106 14.33 1.22 -25.83
CA ARG A 106 15.60 1.94 -25.97
C ARG A 106 16.36 2.14 -24.65
N GLN A 107 15.64 2.36 -23.54
CA GLN A 107 16.25 2.55 -22.23
C GLN A 107 16.80 1.22 -21.70
N PHE A 108 16.04 0.14 -21.90
CA PHE A 108 16.44 -1.21 -21.54
C PHE A 108 17.70 -1.66 -22.33
N ALA A 109 17.65 -1.57 -23.66
CA ALA A 109 18.79 -1.94 -24.50
C ALA A 109 20.05 -1.11 -24.16
N ARG A 110 19.92 0.21 -24.02
CA ARG A 110 21.05 1.08 -23.68
C ARG A 110 21.62 0.82 -22.28
N ALA A 111 20.81 0.35 -21.33
CA ALA A 111 21.28 -0.02 -19.99
C ALA A 111 22.01 -1.37 -19.95
N LEU A 112 21.70 -2.28 -20.88
CA LEU A 112 22.35 -3.60 -20.97
C LEU A 112 23.77 -3.54 -21.55
N ALA A 113 24.06 -2.56 -22.42
CA ALA A 113 25.40 -2.38 -22.99
C ALA A 113 26.51 -2.17 -21.94
N PRO A 114 26.40 -1.20 -21.01
CA PRO A 114 27.40 -1.02 -19.96
C PRO A 114 27.43 -2.16 -18.94
N ALA A 115 26.37 -2.98 -18.88
CA ALA A 115 26.35 -4.20 -18.07
C ALA A 115 27.07 -5.38 -18.74
N GLY A 116 27.50 -5.23 -19.99
CA GLY A 116 28.24 -6.24 -20.75
C GLY A 116 27.38 -7.37 -21.31
N SER A 117 26.05 -7.26 -21.21
CA SER A 117 25.14 -8.30 -21.73
C SER A 117 24.99 -8.24 -23.25
N ILE A 118 25.11 -7.04 -23.85
CA ILE A 118 25.04 -6.81 -25.30
C ILE A 118 26.05 -5.73 -25.69
N THR A 119 26.43 -5.68 -26.96
CA THR A 119 27.30 -4.64 -27.52
C THR A 119 26.51 -3.41 -27.98
N GLU A 120 27.18 -2.27 -28.19
CA GLU A 120 26.52 -1.07 -28.74
C GLU A 120 25.90 -1.32 -30.12
N ALA A 121 26.57 -2.10 -30.98
CA ALA A 121 26.02 -2.49 -32.28
C ALA A 121 24.73 -3.32 -32.14
N GLU A 122 24.67 -4.21 -31.14
CA GLU A 122 23.46 -4.96 -30.81
C GLU A 122 22.35 -4.08 -30.23
N VAL A 123 22.68 -3.00 -29.51
CA VAL A 123 21.70 -2.00 -29.07
C VAL A 123 21.04 -1.33 -30.27
N GLU A 124 21.82 -0.88 -31.25
CA GLU A 124 21.28 -0.24 -32.46
C GLU A 124 20.42 -1.20 -33.29
N ALA A 125 20.86 -2.46 -33.44
CA ALA A 125 20.12 -3.51 -34.12
C ALA A 125 18.83 -3.90 -33.38
N TRP A 126 18.82 -3.83 -32.05
CA TRP A 126 17.59 -4.04 -31.29
C TRP A 126 16.62 -2.88 -31.47
N VAL A 127 17.04 -1.65 -31.14
CA VAL A 127 16.14 -0.50 -31.08
C VAL A 127 15.64 -0.06 -32.46
N GLY A 128 16.41 -0.30 -33.53
CA GLY A 128 16.01 0.02 -34.90
C GLY A 128 15.16 -1.09 -35.53
N PRO A 129 15.78 -2.16 -36.04
CA PRO A 129 15.07 -3.23 -36.75
C PRO A 129 14.35 -4.25 -35.84
N GLY A 130 14.55 -4.21 -34.52
CA GLY A 130 13.94 -5.18 -33.60
C GLY A 130 14.64 -6.54 -33.63
N GLU A 131 15.96 -6.55 -33.84
CA GLU A 131 16.77 -7.77 -33.79
C GLU A 131 17.12 -8.11 -32.33
N ILE A 132 16.77 -9.32 -31.91
CA ILE A 132 17.07 -9.80 -30.56
C ILE A 132 18.56 -10.12 -30.46
N PRO A 133 19.31 -9.56 -29.50
CA PRO A 133 20.74 -9.84 -29.34
C PRO A 133 21.04 -11.30 -29.05
N ALA A 134 22.25 -11.74 -29.41
CA ALA A 134 22.64 -13.14 -29.29
C ALA A 134 22.56 -13.66 -27.84
N ALA A 135 22.92 -12.82 -26.86
CA ALA A 135 22.81 -13.16 -25.44
C ALA A 135 21.36 -13.45 -25.01
N MET A 136 20.39 -12.69 -25.55
CA MET A 136 18.97 -12.86 -25.26
C MET A 136 18.41 -14.09 -25.96
N GLU A 137 18.80 -14.35 -27.21
CA GLU A 137 18.46 -15.60 -27.92
C GLU A 137 19.00 -16.83 -27.16
N ALA A 138 20.23 -16.75 -26.66
CA ALA A 138 20.81 -17.81 -25.83
C ALA A 138 20.00 -18.03 -24.56
N ALA A 139 19.59 -16.97 -23.86
CA ALA A 139 18.73 -17.08 -22.68
C ALA A 139 17.35 -17.69 -23.03
N LEU A 140 16.71 -17.22 -24.10
CA LEU A 140 15.42 -17.75 -24.57
C LEU A 140 15.51 -19.24 -24.96
N SER A 141 16.65 -19.71 -25.45
CA SER A 141 16.85 -21.12 -25.79
C SER A 141 16.75 -22.05 -24.57
N LEU A 142 17.06 -21.54 -23.38
CA LEU A 142 16.96 -22.27 -22.11
C LEU A 142 15.53 -22.42 -21.61
N ILE A 143 14.59 -21.62 -22.13
CA ILE A 143 13.16 -21.75 -21.82
C ILE A 143 12.64 -23.04 -22.48
N PRO A 144 11.97 -23.94 -21.73
CA PRO A 144 11.36 -25.14 -22.30
C PRO A 144 10.36 -24.79 -23.41
N ASP A 145 10.39 -25.52 -24.52
CA ASP A 145 9.45 -25.30 -25.64
C ASP A 145 8.07 -25.93 -25.40
N ALA A 146 7.79 -26.36 -24.16
CA ALA A 146 6.52 -26.97 -23.79
C ALA A 146 5.39 -25.94 -23.87
N GLY A 147 4.46 -26.15 -24.81
CA GLY A 147 3.29 -25.29 -24.98
C GLY A 147 3.57 -23.92 -25.58
N GLY A 148 4.68 -23.74 -26.32
CA GLY A 148 4.96 -22.50 -27.06
C GLY A 148 5.47 -21.33 -26.20
N GLN A 149 5.92 -21.60 -24.97
CA GLN A 149 6.44 -20.58 -24.05
C GLN A 149 7.64 -19.83 -24.62
N ARG A 150 8.56 -20.54 -25.30
CA ARG A 150 9.72 -19.92 -25.94
C ARG A 150 9.32 -18.95 -27.06
N PHE A 151 8.38 -19.37 -27.92
CA PHE A 151 7.86 -18.50 -28.99
C PHE A 151 7.16 -17.26 -28.42
N GLY A 152 6.34 -17.44 -27.38
CA GLY A 152 5.67 -16.34 -26.69
C GLY A 152 6.65 -15.34 -26.08
N ALA A 153 7.66 -15.83 -25.35
CA ALA A 153 8.72 -15.00 -24.77
C ALA A 153 9.50 -14.22 -25.84
N ARG A 154 9.84 -14.87 -26.96
CA ARG A 154 10.52 -14.23 -28.10
C ARG A 154 9.68 -13.13 -28.73
N MET A 155 8.40 -13.39 -29.00
CA MET A 155 7.50 -12.38 -29.58
C MET A 155 7.27 -11.22 -28.64
N MET A 156 7.16 -11.49 -27.33
CA MET A 156 7.03 -10.45 -26.33
C MET A 156 8.29 -9.58 -26.28
N LEU A 157 9.49 -10.16 -26.25
CA LEU A 157 10.75 -9.41 -26.24
C LEU A 157 10.91 -8.55 -27.50
N ARG A 158 10.53 -9.08 -28.66
CA ARG A 158 10.61 -8.36 -29.94
C ARG A 158 9.57 -7.25 -30.09
N GLY A 159 8.38 -7.44 -29.54
CA GLY A 159 7.26 -6.50 -29.67
C GLY A 159 7.13 -5.51 -28.51
N ALA A 160 7.89 -5.70 -27.43
CA ALA A 160 7.81 -4.86 -26.25
C ALA A 160 8.35 -3.45 -26.54
N THR A 161 7.48 -2.45 -26.44
CA THR A 161 7.87 -1.05 -26.44
C THR A 161 8.19 -0.54 -25.03
N THR A 162 7.69 -1.25 -24.02
CA THR A 162 7.80 -0.94 -22.59
C THR A 162 8.08 -2.20 -21.79
N PHE A 163 8.96 -2.10 -20.81
CA PHE A 163 9.41 -3.18 -19.93
C PHE A 163 9.11 -2.86 -18.46
N GLU A 164 8.29 -3.69 -17.84
CA GLU A 164 7.92 -3.58 -16.43
C GLU A 164 8.83 -4.46 -15.55
N ARG A 165 9.31 -3.91 -14.43
CA ARG A 165 10.17 -4.65 -13.50
C ARG A 165 9.45 -5.83 -12.84
N CYS A 166 8.16 -5.66 -12.57
CA CYS A 166 7.31 -6.67 -11.93
C CYS A 166 6.76 -7.71 -12.91
N HIS A 167 7.10 -7.64 -14.20
CA HIS A 167 6.60 -8.60 -15.18
C HIS A 167 7.28 -9.97 -14.97
N PRO A 168 6.55 -11.10 -14.94
CA PRO A 168 7.15 -12.43 -14.71
C PRO A 168 8.27 -12.79 -15.70
N LEU A 169 8.15 -12.35 -16.96
CA LEU A 169 9.18 -12.56 -17.98
C LEU A 169 10.48 -11.81 -17.66
N THR A 170 10.41 -10.63 -17.03
CA THR A 170 11.59 -9.85 -16.62
C THR A 170 12.41 -10.62 -15.60
N GLU A 171 11.75 -11.19 -14.60
CA GLU A 171 12.40 -11.99 -13.57
C GLU A 171 13.02 -13.28 -14.16
N GLN A 172 12.26 -13.98 -15.02
CA GLN A 172 12.73 -15.18 -15.69
C GLN A 172 13.94 -14.90 -16.60
N LEU A 173 13.87 -13.86 -17.43
CA LEU A 173 14.96 -13.50 -18.34
C LEU A 173 16.19 -13.01 -17.57
N GLY A 174 15.99 -12.20 -16.52
CA GLY A 174 17.05 -11.74 -15.65
C GLY A 174 17.82 -12.89 -15.01
N ALA A 175 17.10 -13.87 -14.45
CA ALA A 175 17.71 -15.07 -13.87
C ALA A 175 18.52 -15.88 -14.91
N LEU A 176 18.00 -16.02 -16.13
CA LEU A 176 18.69 -16.72 -17.23
C LEU A 176 19.95 -15.99 -17.71
N LEU A 177 19.98 -14.66 -17.60
CA LEU A 177 21.13 -13.82 -17.90
C LEU A 177 22.10 -13.68 -16.70
N GLY A 178 21.79 -14.29 -15.56
CA GLY A 178 22.63 -14.27 -14.35
C GLY A 178 22.44 -13.04 -13.45
N TYR A 179 21.36 -12.27 -13.62
CA TYR A 179 20.99 -11.18 -12.73
C TYR A 179 20.19 -11.71 -11.53
N ASP A 180 20.57 -11.28 -10.32
CA ASP A 180 19.70 -11.40 -9.15
C ASP A 180 18.69 -10.24 -9.09
N ALA A 181 17.74 -10.32 -8.14
CA ALA A 181 16.69 -9.32 -8.00
C ALA A 181 17.24 -7.89 -7.76
N ALA A 182 18.32 -7.77 -6.98
CA ALA A 182 18.93 -6.47 -6.67
C ALA A 182 19.66 -5.87 -7.89
N ALA A 183 20.32 -6.71 -8.68
CA ALA A 183 20.98 -6.33 -9.92
C ALA A 183 19.96 -5.88 -10.98
N LEU A 184 18.81 -6.56 -11.07
CA LEU A 184 17.69 -6.11 -11.90
C LEU A 184 17.12 -4.75 -11.43
N ASP A 185 16.94 -4.55 -10.13
CA ASP A 185 16.43 -3.27 -9.60
C ASP A 185 17.41 -2.11 -9.90
N ALA A 186 18.71 -2.37 -9.78
CA ALA A 186 19.75 -1.42 -10.13
C ALA A 186 19.78 -1.14 -11.64
N LEU A 187 19.60 -2.17 -12.48
CA LEU A 187 19.51 -2.03 -13.94
C LEU A 187 18.30 -1.17 -14.32
N TRP A 188 17.12 -1.45 -13.78
CA TRP A 188 15.90 -0.68 -14.06
C TRP A 188 16.02 0.77 -13.59
N THR A 189 16.59 1.00 -12.40
CA THR A 189 16.82 2.35 -11.87
C THR A 189 17.76 3.15 -12.78
N ARG A 190 18.83 2.53 -13.29
CA ARG A 190 19.76 3.16 -14.23
C ARG A 190 19.09 3.43 -15.58
N ALA A 191 18.33 2.46 -16.09
CA ALA A 191 17.63 2.57 -17.36
C ALA A 191 16.58 3.69 -17.34
N ALA A 192 15.85 3.85 -16.23
CA ALA A 192 14.85 4.90 -16.06
C ALA A 192 15.44 6.32 -16.11
N ALA A 193 16.74 6.48 -15.91
CA ALA A 193 17.45 7.76 -15.97
C ALA A 193 18.00 8.12 -17.37
N LEU A 194 17.84 7.25 -18.37
CA LEU A 194 18.33 7.42 -19.75
C LEU A 194 17.26 7.96 -20.70
#